data_AF-A0A7S2KCU8-F1
#
_entry.id   AF-A0A7S2KCU8-F1
#
_cell.length_a   1.000
_cell.length_b   1.000
_cell.length_c   1.000
_cell.angle_alpha   90.00
_cell.angle_beta   90.00
_cell.angle_gamma   90.00
#
_symmetry.space_group_name_H-M   'P 1'
#
loop_
_entity.id
_entity.type
_entity.pdbx_description
1 polymer ?
#
loop_
_entity_poly.entity_id
_entity_poly.type
_entity_poly.pdbx_seq_one_letter_code
_entity_poly.pdbx_strand_id
1 'polypeptide(L)'
;EGDSRGKIDEWALAGGVEGDNDEIVSLSKYLNGLGVKGATLAIAVEIFCLTSKRGDQTYSFNLPILRHVSERSGGCGPIIVDTTGFNDNVSLSAESLDANDGGTVPALIKEVRARCPWYRPCAFGGILRIRCSKSFGIYFVPDEPTSVDSNNGMFGACSADSRGEDLWYFGACDCDSTVTCDLEIRSSSGKLIEEDDFTGNHVTLKPCVQTAFAYTSIVPASNLYPCERVFLKDICEGVDSSDAEEEWYTIRRLRVFTTNFAVAKSTENLAASLDADALATVLYHKIMQSALTDGLTEARLLGKDWLISVLHSTYISAHNILQEIKNSRSFPGTDADEAMLRNRLVNNESTLSNRDILLACGHDRLSALPLLMFSLLQCDAFRSSGGPFNPSPDARSAAACALAVMSPSTFAKC
;
A
#
# COMPACT_ATOMS: atom_id res chain seq x y z
N GLU A 1 2.85 9.45 -46.08
CA GLU A 1 2.09 8.36 -46.72
C GLU A 1 2.21 7.11 -45.88
N GLY A 2 1.09 6.49 -45.51
CA GLY A 2 1.04 5.31 -44.63
C GLY A 2 -0.05 5.38 -43.57
N ASP A 3 -1.30 5.57 -44.00
CA ASP A 3 -2.49 5.54 -43.16
C ASP A 3 -2.72 4.11 -42.64
N SER A 4 -2.49 3.91 -41.34
CA SER A 4 -2.81 2.68 -40.61
C SER A 4 -3.69 3.01 -39.41
N ARG A 5 -4.81 3.70 -39.66
CA ARG A 5 -5.95 3.69 -38.74
C ARG A 5 -6.57 2.30 -38.76
N GLY A 6 -6.13 1.45 -37.84
CA GLY A 6 -6.79 0.19 -37.52
C GLY A 6 -8.25 0.46 -37.17
N LYS A 7 -9.16 -0.10 -37.97
CA LYS A 7 -10.59 -0.13 -37.66
C LYS A 7 -10.78 -0.90 -36.35
N ILE A 8 -11.39 -0.25 -35.37
CA ILE A 8 -11.93 -0.90 -34.18
C ILE A 8 -13.33 -1.38 -34.60
N ASP A 9 -13.53 -2.71 -34.59
CA ASP A 9 -14.83 -3.30 -34.88
C ASP A 9 -15.84 -2.90 -33.78
N GLU A 10 -16.90 -2.21 -34.17
CA GLU A 10 -18.07 -1.91 -33.34
C GLU A 10 -18.82 -3.21 -33.04
N TRP A 11 -18.78 -3.65 -31.77
CA TRP A 11 -19.70 -4.67 -31.26
C TRP A 11 -20.63 -4.01 -30.25
N ALA A 12 -21.85 -3.74 -30.68
CA ALA A 12 -22.92 -3.22 -29.84
C ALA A 12 -23.43 -4.32 -28.89
N LEU A 13 -23.34 -4.09 -27.58
CA LEU A 13 -24.04 -4.88 -26.58
C LEU A 13 -25.41 -4.25 -26.33
N ALA A 14 -26.44 -4.83 -26.94
CA ALA A 14 -27.82 -4.70 -26.53
C ALA A 14 -28.17 -5.86 -25.59
N GLY A 15 -28.67 -5.57 -24.39
CA GLY A 15 -29.22 -6.57 -23.47
C GLY A 15 -29.32 -6.04 -22.05
N GLY A 16 -30.51 -6.09 -21.46
CA GLY A 16 -30.78 -5.64 -20.09
C GLY A 16 -31.09 -6.78 -19.12
N VAL A 17 -31.02 -6.42 -17.84
CA VAL A 17 -31.64 -6.99 -16.62
C VAL A 17 -31.16 -8.37 -16.14
N GLU A 18 -30.70 -8.37 -14.88
CA GLU A 18 -30.59 -9.46 -13.88
C GLU A 18 -29.85 -10.75 -14.26
N GLY A 19 -28.60 -10.90 -13.78
CA GLY A 19 -27.90 -12.19 -13.74
C GLY A 19 -26.47 -12.12 -13.20
N ASP A 20 -26.29 -12.75 -12.03
CA ASP A 20 -25.12 -13.44 -11.43
C ASP A 20 -23.65 -13.12 -11.83
N ASN A 21 -22.79 -13.26 -10.80
CA ASN A 21 -21.34 -13.07 -10.69
C ASN A 21 -20.43 -13.39 -11.91
N ASP A 22 -20.90 -14.13 -12.92
CA ASP A 22 -20.13 -14.46 -14.13
C ASP A 22 -19.91 -13.26 -15.07
N GLU A 23 -20.81 -12.27 -15.10
CA GLU A 23 -20.60 -11.04 -15.88
C GLU A 23 -19.49 -10.15 -15.30
N ILE A 24 -19.35 -10.12 -13.97
CA ILE A 24 -18.29 -9.36 -13.28
C ILE A 24 -16.90 -9.94 -13.62
N VAL A 25 -16.79 -11.27 -13.69
CA VAL A 25 -15.56 -11.96 -14.07
C VAL A 25 -15.21 -11.73 -15.54
N SER A 26 -16.20 -11.69 -16.43
CA SER A 26 -16.02 -11.40 -17.86
C SER A 26 -15.58 -9.95 -18.11
N LEU A 27 -16.21 -8.99 -17.41
CA LEU A 27 -15.87 -7.58 -17.47
C LEU A 27 -14.45 -7.33 -16.90
N SER A 28 -14.10 -7.96 -15.78
CA SER A 28 -12.75 -7.91 -15.22
C SER A 28 -11.70 -8.41 -16.23
N LYS A 29 -11.92 -9.55 -16.90
CA LYS A 29 -11.02 -10.07 -17.95
C LYS A 29 -10.90 -9.13 -19.16
N TYR A 30 -12.00 -8.56 -19.63
CA TYR A 30 -12.00 -7.61 -20.75
C TYR A 30 -11.25 -6.32 -20.39
N LEU A 31 -11.56 -5.73 -19.25
CA LEU A 31 -10.89 -4.54 -18.74
C LEU A 31 -9.40 -4.82 -18.43
N ASN A 32 -9.04 -6.05 -18.03
CA ASN A 32 -7.64 -6.49 -17.92
C ASN A 32 -6.94 -6.47 -19.28
N GLY A 33 -7.57 -7.00 -20.33
CA GLY A 33 -7.02 -6.96 -21.69
C GLY A 33 -6.84 -5.53 -22.22
N LEU A 34 -7.76 -4.62 -21.89
CA LEU A 34 -7.69 -3.21 -22.28
C LEU A 34 -6.63 -2.44 -21.48
N GLY A 35 -6.56 -2.72 -20.17
CA GLY A 35 -5.55 -2.21 -19.26
C GLY A 35 -4.14 -2.55 -19.74
N VAL A 36 -3.87 -3.82 -20.08
CA VAL A 36 -2.56 -4.29 -20.59
C VAL A 36 -2.19 -3.63 -21.93
N LYS A 37 -3.15 -3.41 -22.84
CA LYS A 37 -2.91 -2.72 -24.12
C LYS A 37 -2.60 -1.24 -23.92
N GLY A 38 -3.39 -0.53 -23.11
CA GLY A 38 -3.17 0.88 -22.79
C GLY A 38 -1.85 1.10 -22.05
N ALA A 39 -1.55 0.20 -21.12
CA ALA A 39 -0.29 0.07 -20.42
C ALA A 39 0.92 -0.06 -21.38
N THR A 40 0.85 -0.99 -22.33
CA THR A 40 1.94 -1.20 -23.31
C THR A 40 2.19 0.05 -24.16
N LEU A 41 1.11 0.79 -24.48
CA LEU A 41 1.21 2.09 -25.17
C LEU A 41 1.77 3.20 -24.26
N ALA A 42 1.58 3.10 -22.94
CA ALA A 42 2.07 4.06 -21.95
C ALA A 42 3.55 3.90 -21.58
N ILE A 43 4.25 2.86 -22.07
CA ILE A 43 5.68 2.61 -21.80
C ILE A 43 6.58 3.77 -22.28
N ALA A 44 6.07 4.70 -23.09
CA ALA A 44 6.81 5.86 -23.59
C ALA A 44 6.07 7.20 -23.41
N VAL A 45 5.04 7.25 -22.55
CA VAL A 45 4.18 8.44 -22.43
C VAL A 45 4.19 8.94 -20.98
N GLU A 46 4.52 10.22 -20.80
CA GLU A 46 4.58 10.88 -19.49
C GLU A 46 3.21 11.07 -18.85
N ILE A 47 2.15 11.19 -19.66
CA ILE A 47 0.76 11.39 -19.22
C ILE A 47 -0.18 10.55 -20.07
N PHE A 48 -0.87 9.59 -19.44
CA PHE A 48 -1.92 8.80 -20.08
C PHE A 48 -3.29 9.32 -19.62
N CYS A 49 -4.04 9.95 -20.53
CA CYS A 49 -5.38 10.49 -20.26
C CYS A 49 -6.45 9.60 -20.89
N LEU A 50 -7.37 9.09 -20.07
CA LEU A 50 -8.55 8.38 -20.54
C LEU A 50 -9.73 9.35 -20.61
N THR A 51 -10.28 9.57 -21.80
CA THR A 51 -11.47 10.38 -22.00
C THR A 51 -12.65 9.47 -22.31
N SER A 52 -13.77 9.61 -21.58
CA SER A 52 -15.02 8.94 -21.98
C SER A 52 -15.58 9.62 -23.21
N LYS A 53 -15.89 8.85 -24.27
CA LYS A 53 -16.67 9.40 -25.40
C LYS A 53 -18.12 9.51 -24.96
N ARG A 54 -18.70 10.70 -25.18
CA ARG A 54 -20.08 11.07 -24.87
C ARG A 54 -21.08 10.02 -25.36
N GLY A 55 -21.80 9.40 -24.42
CA GLY A 55 -22.90 8.46 -24.70
C GLY A 55 -23.05 7.36 -23.64
N ASP A 56 -23.79 7.66 -22.58
CA ASP A 56 -24.53 6.76 -21.67
C ASP A 56 -23.87 5.55 -20.99
N GLN A 57 -22.58 5.27 -21.18
CA GLN A 57 -21.89 4.24 -20.39
C GLN A 57 -20.69 4.84 -19.67
N THR A 58 -20.81 4.98 -18.35
CA THR A 58 -19.69 5.19 -17.44
C THR A 58 -18.82 3.95 -17.50
N TYR A 59 -17.83 3.92 -18.39
CA TYR A 59 -16.81 2.88 -18.38
C TYR A 59 -15.90 3.13 -17.18
N SER A 60 -16.02 2.29 -16.16
CA SER A 60 -15.02 2.15 -15.11
C SER A 60 -13.78 1.53 -15.74
N PHE A 61 -12.77 2.33 -16.04
CA PHE A 61 -11.50 1.80 -16.52
C PHE A 61 -10.82 1.02 -15.39
N ASN A 62 -10.20 -0.14 -15.68
CA ASN A 62 -9.33 -0.86 -14.72
C ASN A 62 -8.02 -0.09 -14.53
N LEU A 63 -8.13 1.05 -13.82
CA LEU A 63 -7.06 1.95 -13.44
C LEU A 63 -5.91 1.29 -12.67
N PRO A 64 -6.13 0.24 -11.84
CA PRO A 64 -5.02 -0.46 -11.17
C PRO A 64 -3.98 -1.01 -12.15
N ILE A 65 -4.39 -1.45 -13.35
CA ILE A 65 -3.50 -2.10 -14.32
C ILE A 65 -2.64 -1.10 -15.08
N LEU A 66 -3.20 0.05 -15.44
CA LEU A 66 -2.44 1.13 -16.06
C LEU A 66 -1.33 1.63 -15.13
N ARG A 67 -1.58 1.59 -13.80
CA ARG A 67 -0.56 1.91 -12.81
C ARG A 67 0.61 0.94 -12.89
N HIS A 68 0.40 -0.37 -12.78
CA HIS A 68 1.50 -1.35 -12.79
C HIS A 68 2.45 -1.20 -13.98
N VAL A 69 1.91 -0.89 -15.16
CA VAL A 69 2.78 -0.72 -16.33
C VAL A 69 3.44 0.65 -16.39
N SER A 70 2.79 1.69 -15.88
CA SER A 70 3.49 2.95 -15.65
C SER A 70 4.62 2.79 -14.63
N GLU A 71 4.43 1.98 -13.57
CA GLU A 71 5.49 1.73 -12.60
C GLU A 71 6.69 1.03 -13.27
N ARG A 72 6.42 0.08 -14.18
CA ARG A 72 7.46 -0.62 -14.96
C ARG A 72 8.14 0.26 -16.01
N SER A 73 7.45 1.26 -16.55
CA SER A 73 8.02 2.17 -17.55
C SER A 73 8.90 3.27 -16.94
N GLY A 74 8.87 3.46 -15.62
CA GLY A 74 9.51 4.62 -15.00
C GLY A 74 8.62 5.88 -15.01
N GLY A 75 7.37 5.77 -15.48
CA GLY A 75 6.44 6.88 -15.62
C GLY A 75 5.67 7.19 -14.33
N CYS A 76 5.14 8.42 -14.22
CA CYS A 76 4.48 8.92 -13.00
C CYS A 76 3.10 8.33 -12.68
N GLY A 77 2.62 7.37 -13.46
CA GLY A 77 1.29 6.79 -13.33
C GLY A 77 0.27 7.43 -14.27
N PRO A 78 -0.85 6.74 -14.53
CA PRO A 78 -1.99 7.34 -15.23
C PRO A 78 -2.63 8.45 -14.39
N ILE A 79 -2.97 9.58 -15.01
CA ILE A 79 -3.71 10.67 -14.38
C ILE A 79 -5.16 10.61 -14.87
N ILE A 80 -6.09 10.44 -13.94
CA ILE A 80 -7.52 10.46 -14.24
C ILE A 80 -8.02 11.87 -14.06
N VAL A 81 -8.56 12.44 -15.12
CA VAL A 81 -9.21 13.73 -15.08
C VAL A 81 -10.64 13.56 -15.57
N ASP A 82 -11.59 13.93 -14.72
CA ASP A 82 -12.99 13.97 -15.10
C ASP A 82 -13.18 15.06 -16.15
N THR A 83 -13.53 14.62 -17.36
CA THR A 83 -13.73 15.50 -18.50
C THR A 83 -15.19 15.89 -18.71
N THR A 84 -16.11 15.42 -17.87
CA THR A 84 -17.56 15.64 -18.06
C THR A 84 -17.97 17.11 -17.96
N GLY A 85 -17.15 17.94 -17.33
CA GLY A 85 -17.30 19.40 -17.31
C GLY A 85 -16.52 20.14 -18.40
N PHE A 86 -15.80 19.46 -19.29
CA PHE A 86 -15.02 20.10 -20.35
C PHE A 86 -15.91 20.52 -21.51
N ASN A 87 -15.92 21.82 -21.80
CA ASN A 87 -16.58 22.34 -23.00
C ASN A 87 -15.76 21.93 -24.24
N ASP A 88 -16.30 21.01 -25.04
CA ASP A 88 -15.73 20.50 -26.30
C ASP A 88 -15.42 21.60 -27.35
N ASN A 89 -15.87 22.84 -27.14
CA ASN A 89 -15.80 23.93 -28.11
C ASN A 89 -14.56 24.82 -27.99
N VAL A 90 -13.66 24.58 -27.04
CA VAL A 90 -12.41 25.35 -26.94
C VAL A 90 -11.34 24.63 -27.73
N SER A 91 -11.09 25.09 -28.96
CA SER A 91 -9.89 24.70 -29.71
C SER A 91 -8.66 24.91 -28.84
N LEU A 92 -7.81 23.89 -28.69
CA LEU A 92 -6.50 23.95 -28.06
C LEU A 92 -5.58 24.91 -28.83
N SER A 93 -5.82 26.22 -28.75
CA SER A 93 -4.83 27.22 -29.13
C SER A 93 -3.86 27.38 -27.97
N ALA A 94 -2.57 27.51 -28.29
CA ALA A 94 -1.49 27.65 -27.31
C ALA A 94 -1.65 28.87 -26.38
N GLU A 95 -2.54 29.80 -26.71
CA GLU A 95 -2.85 31.00 -25.93
C GLU A 95 -3.84 30.74 -24.78
N SER A 96 -4.52 29.57 -24.74
CA SER A 96 -5.51 29.21 -23.69
C SER A 96 -4.91 28.52 -22.46
N LEU A 97 -3.58 28.54 -22.31
CA LEU A 97 -2.83 27.90 -21.23
C LEU A 97 -2.77 28.72 -19.93
N ASP A 98 -3.31 29.95 -19.93
CA ASP A 98 -3.33 30.79 -18.74
C ASP A 98 -4.27 30.24 -17.68
N ALA A 99 -3.69 29.91 -16.52
CA ALA A 99 -4.35 29.21 -15.41
C ALA A 99 -5.51 29.98 -14.74
N ASN A 100 -5.78 31.22 -15.18
CA ASN A 100 -6.78 32.11 -14.60
C ASN A 100 -8.12 32.10 -15.37
N ASP A 101 -8.16 31.58 -16.59
CA ASP A 101 -9.41 31.43 -17.33
C ASP A 101 -10.01 30.06 -17.01
N GLY A 102 -11.28 30.01 -16.61
CA GLY A 102 -11.98 28.80 -16.13
C GLY A 102 -12.24 27.72 -17.20
N GLY A 103 -11.22 27.33 -17.97
CA GLY A 103 -11.27 26.36 -19.05
C GLY A 103 -10.71 24.98 -18.71
N THR A 104 -10.90 24.07 -19.67
CA THR A 104 -10.49 22.65 -19.63
C THR A 104 -9.00 22.45 -19.34
N VAL A 105 -8.15 23.26 -19.97
CA VAL A 105 -6.69 23.13 -19.86
C VAL A 105 -6.17 23.61 -18.50
N PRO A 106 -6.60 24.78 -17.96
CA PRO A 106 -6.30 25.17 -16.59
C PRO A 106 -6.76 24.18 -15.52
N ALA A 107 -7.93 23.56 -15.67
CA ALA A 107 -8.41 22.52 -14.75
C ALA A 107 -7.55 21.25 -14.83
N LEU A 108 -7.20 20.80 -16.03
CA LEU A 108 -6.25 19.70 -16.24
C LEU A 108 -4.88 20.02 -15.65
N ILE A 109 -4.34 21.21 -15.90
CA ILE A 109 -3.05 21.66 -15.34
C ILE A 109 -3.13 21.76 -13.82
N LYS A 110 -4.25 22.20 -13.26
CA LYS A 110 -4.47 22.23 -11.81
C LYS A 110 -4.46 20.82 -11.22
N GLU A 111 -5.14 19.86 -11.85
CA GLU A 111 -5.13 18.46 -11.42
C GLU A 111 -3.75 17.81 -11.61
N VAL A 112 -3.06 18.06 -12.73
CA VAL A 112 -1.69 17.62 -12.97
C VAL A 112 -0.75 18.22 -11.94
N ARG A 113 -0.83 19.52 -11.62
CA ARG A 113 0.00 20.15 -10.58
C ARG A 113 -0.34 19.64 -9.18
N ALA A 114 -1.60 19.34 -8.90
CA ALA A 114 -2.03 18.81 -7.61
C ALA A 114 -1.55 17.37 -7.40
N ARG A 115 -1.54 16.55 -8.47
CA ARG A 115 -1.26 15.11 -8.41
C ARG A 115 0.15 14.72 -8.84
N CYS A 116 0.83 15.57 -9.61
CA CYS A 116 2.23 15.36 -9.95
C CYS A 116 3.11 16.07 -8.91
N PRO A 117 3.95 15.32 -8.19
CA PRO A 117 4.69 15.83 -7.04
C PRO A 117 5.90 16.73 -7.40
N TRP A 118 5.89 17.43 -8.54
CA TRP A 118 7.03 18.22 -9.04
C TRP A 118 7.58 19.27 -8.06
N TYR A 119 6.78 19.68 -7.08
CA TYR A 119 7.18 20.63 -6.02
C TYR A 119 7.75 19.95 -4.76
N ARG A 120 7.79 18.61 -4.73
CA ARG A 120 8.32 17.80 -3.63
C ARG A 120 9.53 17.00 -4.11
N PRO A 121 10.41 16.55 -3.20
CA PRO A 121 11.45 15.58 -3.54
C PRO A 121 10.82 14.32 -4.13
N CYS A 122 11.15 14.04 -5.40
CA CYS A 122 10.64 12.89 -6.14
C CYS A 122 11.77 11.93 -6.50
N ALA A 123 11.40 10.65 -6.55
CA ALA A 123 12.22 9.57 -7.05
C ALA A 123 11.55 8.97 -8.29
N PHE A 124 12.36 8.72 -9.32
CA PHE A 124 11.95 8.18 -10.61
C PHE A 124 12.71 6.88 -10.92
N GLY A 125 12.05 5.95 -11.60
CA GLY A 125 12.64 4.67 -12.01
C GLY A 125 13.26 3.92 -10.83
N GLY A 126 12.54 3.89 -9.72
CA GLY A 126 12.95 3.25 -8.48
C GLY A 126 12.95 1.73 -8.60
N ILE A 127 13.94 1.10 -7.96
CA ILE A 127 14.07 -0.35 -7.84
C ILE A 127 14.30 -0.66 -6.37
N LEU A 128 13.34 -1.36 -5.76
CA LEU A 128 13.41 -1.83 -4.39
C LEU A 128 13.80 -3.30 -4.37
N ARG A 129 14.78 -3.63 -3.54
CA ARG A 129 15.08 -4.98 -3.13
C ARG A 129 14.90 -5.10 -1.63
N ILE A 130 14.18 -6.14 -1.19
CA ILE A 130 14.04 -6.48 0.22
C ILE A 130 14.84 -7.74 0.49
N ARG A 131 15.70 -7.71 1.51
CA ARG A 131 16.47 -8.86 1.98
C ARG A 131 16.07 -9.16 3.41
N CYS A 132 15.81 -10.43 3.66
CA CYS A 132 15.41 -10.94 4.96
C CYS A 132 16.46 -11.92 5.48
N SER A 133 16.62 -11.98 6.81
CA SER A 133 17.31 -13.10 7.46
C SER A 133 16.63 -14.44 7.09
N LYS A 134 17.35 -15.57 7.15
CA LYS A 134 16.83 -16.91 6.80
C LYS A 134 15.49 -17.27 7.47
N SER A 135 15.25 -16.74 8.67
CA SER A 135 14.03 -16.95 9.45
C SER A 135 12.78 -16.30 8.85
N PHE A 136 12.96 -15.32 7.95
CA PHE A 136 11.90 -14.60 7.28
C PHE A 136 11.93 -14.83 5.76
N GLY A 137 10.75 -14.90 5.18
CA GLY A 137 10.48 -14.74 3.76
C GLY A 137 9.53 -13.58 3.55
N ILE A 138 9.46 -13.08 2.33
CA ILE A 138 8.32 -12.29 1.91
C ILE A 138 7.23 -13.30 1.56
N TYR A 139 6.01 -13.04 2.02
CA TYR A 139 4.89 -13.95 1.79
C TYR A 139 4.44 -13.84 0.33
N PHE A 140 4.45 -14.95 -0.40
CA PHE A 140 3.97 -15.02 -1.77
C PHE A 140 2.80 -16.00 -1.82
N VAL A 141 1.73 -15.66 -2.55
CA VAL A 141 0.65 -16.59 -2.85
C VAL A 141 1.05 -17.37 -4.11
N PRO A 142 1.42 -18.66 -4.03
CA PRO A 142 2.10 -19.36 -5.13
C PRO A 142 1.20 -19.73 -6.32
N ASP A 143 -0.13 -19.75 -6.14
CA ASP A 143 -1.05 -20.45 -7.03
C ASP A 143 -2.15 -19.57 -7.65
N GLU A 144 -2.13 -18.24 -7.46
CA GLU A 144 -3.03 -17.37 -8.23
C GLU A 144 -2.39 -17.05 -9.59
N PRO A 145 -3.07 -17.36 -10.72
CA PRO A 145 -2.49 -17.29 -12.05
C PRO A 145 -2.21 -15.84 -12.42
N THR A 146 -0.99 -15.36 -12.14
CA THR A 146 -0.38 -14.11 -12.63
C THR A 146 -1.42 -13.06 -13.04
N SER A 147 -2.35 -12.75 -12.14
CA SER A 147 -3.13 -11.55 -12.31
C SER A 147 -2.09 -10.44 -12.27
N VAL A 148 -2.29 -9.41 -13.08
CA VAL A 148 -1.36 -8.27 -13.16
C VAL A 148 -1.17 -7.60 -11.78
N ASP A 149 -1.99 -8.00 -10.80
CA ASP A 149 -2.04 -7.57 -9.41
C ASP A 149 -1.24 -8.45 -8.43
N SER A 150 -0.61 -9.54 -8.89
CA SER A 150 0.30 -10.36 -8.06
C SER A 150 1.62 -9.60 -7.80
N ASN A 151 1.57 -8.59 -6.94
CA ASN A 151 2.74 -7.80 -6.53
C ASN A 151 3.72 -8.59 -5.63
N ASN A 152 3.72 -9.92 -5.71
CA ASN A 152 4.62 -10.80 -4.98
C ASN A 152 4.68 -10.44 -3.48
N GLY A 153 3.51 -10.33 -2.83
CA GLY A 153 3.44 -10.04 -1.39
C GLY A 153 3.62 -8.58 -0.99
N MET A 154 3.77 -7.67 -1.96
CA MET A 154 3.88 -6.24 -1.72
C MET A 154 2.58 -5.50 -2.09
N PHE A 155 2.22 -4.50 -1.31
CA PHE A 155 1.05 -3.66 -1.52
C PHE A 155 1.49 -2.20 -1.65
N GLY A 156 0.79 -1.46 -2.51
CA GLY A 156 1.08 -0.07 -2.82
C GLY A 156 1.47 0.15 -4.29
N ALA A 157 2.01 1.34 -4.55
CA ALA A 157 2.34 1.86 -5.88
C ALA A 157 3.62 1.23 -6.46
N CYS A 158 3.59 -0.06 -6.77
CA CYS A 158 4.76 -0.79 -7.23
C CYS A 158 4.36 -1.92 -8.19
N SER A 159 5.35 -2.43 -8.91
CA SER A 159 5.19 -3.63 -9.72
C SER A 159 6.31 -4.62 -9.43
N ALA A 160 5.94 -5.87 -9.16
CA ALA A 160 6.92 -6.94 -8.96
C ALA A 160 7.64 -7.30 -10.27
N ASP A 161 8.89 -7.72 -10.14
CA ASP A 161 9.69 -8.26 -11.23
C ASP A 161 9.18 -9.62 -11.69
N SER A 162 9.06 -9.79 -13.00
CA SER A 162 8.52 -11.03 -13.60
C SER A 162 9.45 -12.23 -13.45
N ARG A 163 10.72 -12.00 -13.10
CA ARG A 163 11.71 -13.07 -12.88
C ARG A 163 11.71 -13.60 -11.44
N GLY A 164 10.96 -12.96 -10.54
CA GLY A 164 10.82 -13.41 -9.15
C GLY A 164 12.05 -13.14 -8.27
N GLU A 165 12.88 -12.15 -8.59
CA GLU A 165 14.16 -11.90 -7.90
C GLU A 165 14.07 -11.09 -6.58
N ASP A 166 12.92 -11.09 -5.88
CA ASP A 166 12.64 -10.18 -4.75
C ASP A 166 12.91 -8.70 -5.12
N LEU A 167 12.49 -8.32 -6.32
CA LEU A 167 12.65 -6.99 -6.89
C LEU A 167 11.30 -6.36 -7.22
N TRP A 168 11.17 -5.08 -6.93
CA TRP A 168 10.00 -4.28 -7.26
C TRP A 168 10.38 -2.96 -7.91
N TYR A 169 9.62 -2.57 -8.91
CA TYR A 169 9.81 -1.36 -9.68
C TYR A 169 8.79 -0.29 -9.27
N PHE A 170 9.27 0.95 -9.28
CA PHE A 170 8.54 2.16 -8.98
C PHE A 170 8.77 3.13 -10.13
N GLY A 171 7.70 3.60 -10.74
CA GLY A 171 7.73 4.55 -11.83
C GLY A 171 8.13 5.91 -11.30
N ALA A 172 7.28 6.45 -10.42
CA ALA A 172 7.61 7.61 -9.60
C ALA A 172 7.07 7.44 -8.19
N CYS A 173 7.79 7.98 -7.21
CA CYS A 173 7.32 8.07 -5.84
C CYS A 173 7.86 9.34 -5.16
N ASP A 174 7.18 9.78 -4.12
CA ASP A 174 7.53 10.94 -3.32
C ASP A 174 7.85 10.54 -1.87
N CYS A 175 7.95 11.54 -0.98
CA CYS A 175 8.22 11.31 0.44
C CYS A 175 7.04 10.70 1.21
N ASP A 176 5.83 10.72 0.66
CA ASP A 176 4.62 10.22 1.32
C ASP A 176 4.22 8.82 0.80
N SER A 177 4.80 8.43 -0.34
CA SER A 177 4.60 7.14 -0.97
C SER A 177 5.03 5.99 -0.04
N THR A 178 4.07 5.14 0.29
CA THR A 178 4.27 3.99 1.19
C THR A 178 4.02 2.69 0.45
N VAL A 179 4.83 1.68 0.78
CA VAL A 179 4.58 0.29 0.40
C VAL A 179 4.59 -0.58 1.65
N THR A 180 3.77 -1.62 1.59
CA THR A 180 3.61 -2.59 2.67
C THR A 180 3.97 -3.96 2.13
N CYS A 181 4.69 -4.78 2.89
CA CYS A 181 4.93 -6.16 2.50
C CYS A 181 4.63 -7.09 3.67
N ASP A 182 4.07 -8.25 3.37
CA ASP A 182 3.89 -9.28 4.37
C ASP A 182 5.14 -10.14 4.50
N LEU A 183 5.52 -10.42 5.74
CA LEU A 183 6.61 -11.31 6.05
C LEU A 183 6.06 -12.64 6.54
N GLU A 184 6.61 -13.72 6.02
CA GLU A 184 6.34 -15.08 6.45
C GLU A 184 7.50 -15.60 7.31
N ILE A 185 7.19 -16.35 8.36
CA ILE A 185 8.19 -17.08 9.14
C ILE A 185 8.46 -18.40 8.43
N ARG A 186 9.67 -18.58 7.86
CA ARG A 186 10.05 -19.76 7.08
C ARG A 186 10.37 -21.02 7.91
N SER A 187 10.22 -20.95 9.21
CA SER A 187 10.50 -22.06 10.11
C SER A 187 9.34 -23.05 10.12
N SER A 188 9.61 -24.32 9.83
CA SER A 188 8.61 -25.40 9.94
C SER A 188 8.04 -25.56 11.35
N SER A 189 8.77 -25.10 12.37
CA SER A 189 8.31 -25.08 13.76
C SER A 189 7.52 -23.82 14.14
N GLY A 190 7.42 -22.84 13.23
CA GLY A 190 6.90 -21.49 13.50
C GLY A 190 7.79 -20.64 14.40
N LYS A 191 8.93 -21.17 14.89
CA LYS A 191 9.87 -20.43 15.75
C LYS A 191 10.93 -19.73 14.91
N LEU A 192 11.19 -18.47 15.22
CA LEU A 192 12.31 -17.74 14.62
C LEU A 192 13.62 -18.40 15.06
N ILE A 193 14.44 -18.78 14.07
CA ILE A 193 15.77 -19.33 14.32
C ILE A 193 16.64 -18.14 14.74
N GLU A 194 17.05 -18.13 16.00
CA GLU A 194 17.98 -17.12 16.52
C GLU A 194 19.44 -17.57 16.38
N GLU A 195 19.72 -18.85 16.17
CA GLU A 195 21.08 -19.38 16.11
C GLU A 195 21.50 -19.65 14.67
N ASP A 196 22.55 -18.97 14.20
CA ASP A 196 23.23 -19.36 12.96
C ASP A 196 24.61 -19.90 13.32
N ASP A 197 24.94 -21.07 12.78
CA ASP A 197 26.19 -21.76 13.07
C ASP A 197 27.29 -21.22 12.15
N PHE A 198 27.60 -19.94 12.33
CA PHE A 198 28.67 -19.28 11.59
C PHE A 198 29.98 -19.58 12.33
N THR A 199 30.80 -20.48 11.76
CA THR A 199 32.16 -20.87 12.22
C THR A 199 32.26 -21.88 13.37
N GLY A 200 31.20 -22.63 13.70
CA GLY A 200 31.22 -23.64 14.77
C GLY A 200 31.09 -23.06 16.18
N ASN A 201 30.74 -21.77 16.27
CA ASN A 201 30.28 -21.12 17.47
C ASN A 201 28.82 -20.71 17.26
N HIS A 202 27.94 -21.10 18.17
CA HIS A 202 26.55 -20.68 18.16
C HIS A 202 26.46 -19.17 18.41
N VAL A 203 26.22 -18.39 17.36
CA VAL A 203 25.98 -16.94 17.47
C VAL A 203 24.49 -16.68 17.35
N THR A 204 23.93 -16.05 18.38
CA THR A 204 22.53 -15.62 18.39
C THR A 204 22.37 -14.36 17.55
N LEU A 205 21.86 -14.48 16.32
CA LEU A 205 21.55 -13.39 15.42
C LEU A 205 20.06 -13.05 15.49
N LYS A 206 19.75 -11.77 15.72
CA LYS A 206 18.37 -11.29 15.67
C LYS A 206 17.87 -11.31 14.22
N PRO A 207 16.61 -11.68 13.98
CA PRO A 207 16.00 -11.57 12.67
C PRO A 207 16.09 -10.13 12.15
N CYS A 208 16.43 -9.97 10.88
CA CYS A 208 16.65 -8.66 10.27
C CYS A 208 15.98 -8.55 8.90
N VAL A 209 15.57 -7.34 8.58
CA VAL A 209 15.08 -6.96 7.26
C VAL A 209 15.88 -5.74 6.79
N GLN A 210 16.36 -5.82 5.56
CA GLN A 210 17.07 -4.75 4.89
C GLN A 210 16.34 -4.40 3.61
N THR A 211 16.08 -3.12 3.41
CA THR A 211 15.60 -2.58 2.13
C THR A 211 16.73 -1.85 1.44
N ALA A 212 16.83 -2.03 0.12
CA ALA A 212 17.77 -1.33 -0.74
C ALA A 212 16.99 -0.74 -1.92
N PHE A 213 16.84 0.58 -1.94
CA PHE A 213 16.06 1.32 -2.92
C PHE A 213 16.97 2.18 -3.80
N ALA A 214 17.17 1.75 -5.04
CA ALA A 214 17.93 2.49 -6.04
C ALA A 214 16.97 3.35 -6.88
N TYR A 215 17.22 4.65 -7.02
CA TYR A 215 16.32 5.55 -7.73
C TYR A 215 17.06 6.71 -8.37
N THR A 216 16.38 7.43 -9.26
CA THR A 216 16.88 8.66 -9.87
C THR A 216 16.13 9.86 -9.28
N SER A 217 16.83 10.91 -8.89
CA SER A 217 16.22 12.15 -8.40
C SER A 217 16.72 13.35 -9.19
N ILE A 218 15.85 14.33 -9.40
CA ILE A 218 16.20 15.62 -9.96
C ILE A 218 16.44 16.57 -8.78
N VAL A 219 17.62 17.15 -8.68
CA VAL A 219 18.08 17.91 -7.51
C VAL A 219 18.71 19.21 -7.98
N PRO A 220 18.37 20.36 -7.39
CA PRO A 220 19.04 21.61 -7.73
C PRO A 220 20.48 21.59 -7.20
N ALA A 221 21.38 22.34 -7.85
CA ALA A 221 22.79 22.47 -7.48
C ALA A 221 22.99 22.81 -5.99
N SER A 222 22.08 23.64 -5.47
CA SER A 222 22.00 24.06 -4.07
C SER A 222 21.85 22.90 -3.08
N ASN A 223 21.18 21.81 -3.48
CA ASN A 223 20.84 20.66 -2.64
C ASN A 223 21.73 19.42 -2.90
N LEU A 224 22.79 19.55 -3.70
CA LEU A 224 23.79 18.49 -3.88
C LEU A 224 24.59 18.24 -2.60
N TYR A 225 24.81 16.96 -2.26
CA TYR A 225 25.73 16.59 -1.19
C TYR A 225 27.17 17.02 -1.54
N PRO A 226 28.03 17.31 -0.54
CA PRO A 226 29.41 17.72 -0.80
C PRO A 226 30.18 16.75 -1.71
N CYS A 227 29.98 15.45 -1.55
CA CYS A 227 30.59 14.43 -2.41
C CYS A 227 30.04 14.43 -3.85
N GLU A 228 28.75 14.70 -4.04
CA GLU A 228 28.13 14.82 -5.37
C GLU A 228 28.68 16.05 -6.11
N ARG A 229 28.86 17.17 -5.41
CA ARG A 229 29.45 18.39 -5.98
C ARG A 229 30.87 18.19 -6.48
N VAL A 230 31.71 17.46 -5.71
CA VAL A 230 33.08 17.15 -6.13
C VAL A 230 33.08 16.33 -7.42
N PHE A 231 32.24 15.29 -7.48
CA PHE A 231 32.11 14.46 -8.69
C PHE A 231 31.63 15.26 -9.91
N LEU A 232 30.68 16.18 -9.72
CA LEU A 232 30.13 16.98 -10.81
C LEU A 232 31.10 18.06 -11.30
N LYS A 233 31.94 18.62 -10.42
CA LYS A 233 33.00 19.58 -10.84
C LYS A 233 34.01 18.97 -11.81
N ASP A 234 34.26 17.67 -11.71
CA ASP A 234 35.19 16.98 -12.60
C ASP A 234 34.57 16.68 -13.98
N ILE A 235 33.23 16.77 -14.11
CA ILE A 235 32.49 16.37 -15.32
C ILE A 235 31.83 17.57 -16.01
N CYS A 236 31.44 18.59 -15.25
CA CYS A 236 30.69 19.75 -15.72
C CYS A 236 31.47 21.05 -15.43
N GLU A 237 31.79 21.82 -16.47
CA GLU A 237 32.34 23.17 -16.30
C GLU A 237 31.21 24.13 -15.85
N GLY A 238 31.39 24.85 -14.74
CA GLY A 238 30.46 25.93 -14.33
C GLY A 238 29.75 25.81 -12.97
N VAL A 239 29.97 24.71 -12.22
CA VAL A 239 29.28 24.39 -10.93
C VAL A 239 29.45 25.46 -9.83
N ASP A 240 30.44 26.35 -9.93
CA ASP A 240 30.74 27.39 -8.92
C ASP A 240 30.31 28.81 -9.32
N SER A 241 29.60 29.01 -10.44
CA SER A 241 29.18 30.35 -10.85
C SER A 241 28.05 30.89 -9.95
N SER A 242 28.34 31.96 -9.20
CA SER A 242 27.41 32.58 -8.24
C SER A 242 26.21 33.29 -8.87
N ASP A 243 26.22 33.45 -10.19
CA ASP A 243 25.28 34.29 -10.93
C ASP A 243 24.38 33.49 -11.90
N ALA A 244 24.43 32.15 -11.85
CA ALA A 244 23.63 31.29 -12.71
C ALA A 244 22.25 30.98 -12.09
N GLU A 245 21.22 30.90 -12.96
CA GLU A 245 19.93 30.29 -12.64
C GLU A 245 20.15 28.94 -11.94
N GLU A 246 19.29 28.57 -10.99
CA GLU A 246 19.44 27.34 -10.21
C GLU A 246 19.52 26.13 -11.15
N GLU A 247 20.72 25.59 -11.34
CA GLU A 247 20.96 24.47 -12.25
C GLU A 247 20.43 23.17 -11.62
N TRP A 248 19.77 22.33 -12.43
CA TRP A 248 19.17 21.08 -11.99
C TRP A 248 19.93 19.89 -12.54
N TYR A 249 20.22 18.92 -11.67
CA TYR A 249 20.95 17.71 -12.03
C TYR A 249 20.11 16.46 -11.79
N THR A 250 20.27 15.49 -12.68
CA THR A 250 19.68 14.15 -12.55
C THR A 250 20.71 13.21 -11.92
N ILE A 251 20.42 12.70 -10.73
CA ILE A 251 21.37 11.91 -9.93
C ILE A 251 20.77 10.56 -9.57
N ARG A 252 21.55 9.49 -9.74
CA ARG A 252 21.18 8.15 -9.28
C ARG A 252 21.65 7.92 -7.84
N ARG A 253 20.73 7.53 -6.97
CA ARG A 253 20.95 7.33 -5.53
C ARG A 253 20.55 5.92 -5.10
N LEU A 254 21.15 5.45 -4.01
CA LEU A 254 20.80 4.21 -3.34
C LEU A 254 20.50 4.52 -1.86
N ARG A 255 19.27 4.25 -1.42
CA ARG A 255 18.87 4.34 -0.02
C ARG A 255 18.81 2.94 0.58
N VAL A 256 19.54 2.72 1.66
CA VAL A 256 19.54 1.45 2.39
C VAL A 256 18.97 1.69 3.79
N PHE A 257 18.01 0.87 4.19
CA PHE A 257 17.49 0.84 5.55
C PHE A 257 17.60 -0.58 6.07
N THR A 258 17.99 -0.74 7.34
CA THR A 258 18.13 -2.04 7.98
C THR A 258 17.52 -1.96 9.36
N THR A 259 16.66 -2.91 9.68
CA THR A 259 16.02 -3.04 10.99
C THR A 259 16.12 -4.46 11.50
N ASN A 260 16.25 -4.58 12.82
CA ASN A 260 16.31 -5.85 13.52
C ASN A 260 15.05 -6.00 14.36
N PHE A 261 14.50 -7.21 14.41
CA PHE A 261 13.29 -7.53 15.15
C PHE A 261 13.61 -8.28 16.43
N ALA A 262 12.82 -8.02 17.47
CA ALA A 262 12.81 -8.83 18.67
C ALA A 262 11.90 -10.05 18.47
N VAL A 263 12.32 -11.22 18.97
CA VAL A 263 11.49 -12.42 18.94
C VAL A 263 10.59 -12.43 20.16
N ALA A 264 9.27 -12.48 19.93
CA ALA A 264 8.29 -12.61 21.00
C ALA A 264 8.36 -14.03 21.61
N LYS A 265 8.38 -14.10 22.94
CA LYS A 265 8.38 -15.38 23.71
C LYS A 265 6.98 -15.86 24.08
N SER A 266 6.00 -14.96 23.98
CA SER A 266 4.58 -15.19 24.27
C SER A 266 3.72 -14.33 23.34
N THR A 267 2.44 -14.67 23.19
CA THR A 267 1.51 -13.85 22.39
C THR A 267 1.24 -12.50 23.04
N GLU A 268 1.40 -12.39 24.36
CA GLU A 268 1.33 -11.10 25.06
C GLU A 268 2.48 -10.17 24.70
N ASN A 269 3.71 -10.70 24.56
CA ASN A 269 4.83 -9.88 24.10
C ASN A 269 4.57 -9.36 22.68
N LEU A 270 3.92 -10.17 21.85
CA LEU A 270 3.48 -9.75 20.51
C LEU A 270 2.43 -8.63 20.63
N ALA A 271 1.37 -8.83 21.41
CA ALA A 271 0.30 -7.86 21.63
C ALA A 271 0.80 -6.51 22.20
N ALA A 272 1.74 -6.56 23.14
CA ALA A 272 2.37 -5.38 23.74
C ALA A 272 3.23 -4.60 22.73
N SER A 273 3.76 -5.26 21.70
CA SER A 273 4.58 -4.66 20.65
C SER A 273 3.80 -4.14 19.45
N LEU A 274 2.46 -4.26 19.46
CA LEU A 274 1.63 -3.84 18.33
C LEU A 274 1.67 -2.31 18.13
N ASP A 275 1.97 -1.92 16.90
CA ASP A 275 1.76 -0.58 16.37
C ASP A 275 0.41 -0.55 15.65
N ALA A 276 -0.54 0.22 16.19
CA ALA A 276 -1.91 0.28 15.67
C ALA A 276 -1.96 0.91 14.28
N ASP A 277 -1.12 1.90 13.97
CA ASP A 277 -1.16 2.63 12.71
C ASP A 277 -0.61 1.75 11.58
N ALA A 278 0.53 1.10 11.85
CA ALA A 278 1.12 0.15 10.90
C ALA A 278 0.18 -1.04 10.66
N LEU A 279 -0.44 -1.56 11.74
CA LEU A 279 -1.40 -2.65 11.66
C LEU A 279 -2.64 -2.26 10.84
N ALA A 280 -3.18 -1.05 11.02
CA ALA A 280 -4.31 -0.56 10.23
C ALA A 280 -4.00 -0.60 8.73
N THR A 281 -2.80 -0.14 8.36
CA THR A 281 -2.34 -0.10 6.98
C THR A 281 -2.22 -1.51 6.39
N VAL A 282 -1.59 -2.44 7.11
CA VAL A 282 -1.45 -3.85 6.69
C VAL A 282 -2.82 -4.53 6.56
N LEU A 283 -3.70 -4.37 7.55
CA LEU A 283 -5.05 -4.95 7.52
C LEU A 283 -5.89 -4.38 6.40
N TYR A 284 -5.80 -3.07 6.17
CA TYR A 284 -6.45 -2.42 5.05
C TYR A 284 -6.08 -3.10 3.73
N HIS A 285 -4.79 -3.33 3.48
CA HIS A 285 -4.34 -4.00 2.26
C HIS A 285 -4.87 -5.44 2.14
N LYS A 286 -4.92 -6.19 3.24
CA LYS A 286 -5.50 -7.54 3.27
C LYS A 286 -7.00 -7.56 2.98
N ILE A 287 -7.75 -6.66 3.61
CA ILE A 287 -9.19 -6.50 3.39
C ILE A 287 -9.44 -6.03 1.96
N MET A 288 -8.62 -5.12 1.43
CA MET A 288 -8.70 -4.65 0.04
C MET A 288 -8.45 -5.79 -0.93
N GLN A 289 -7.42 -6.60 -0.71
CA GLN A 289 -7.12 -7.76 -1.55
C GLN A 289 -8.30 -8.72 -1.57
N SER A 290 -8.80 -9.12 -0.39
CA SER A 290 -9.98 -10.00 -0.29
C SER A 290 -11.23 -9.38 -0.93
N ALA A 291 -11.41 -8.06 -0.83
CA ALA A 291 -12.53 -7.37 -1.47
C ALA A 291 -12.44 -7.43 -3.00
N LEU A 292 -11.23 -7.39 -3.56
CA LEU A 292 -10.98 -7.47 -4.99
C LEU A 292 -11.08 -8.90 -5.53
N THR A 293 -10.64 -9.90 -4.76
CA THR A 293 -10.64 -11.32 -5.16
C THR A 293 -11.98 -12.01 -4.89
N ASP A 294 -12.50 -11.86 -3.68
CA ASP A 294 -13.61 -12.66 -3.14
C ASP A 294 -14.87 -11.81 -2.87
N GLY A 295 -14.75 -10.50 -3.01
CA GLY A 295 -15.84 -9.54 -2.82
C GLY A 295 -15.96 -8.98 -1.40
N LEU A 296 -16.82 -7.96 -1.25
CA LEU A 296 -16.95 -7.20 0.00
C LEU A 296 -17.47 -8.01 1.20
N THR A 297 -18.21 -9.10 0.96
CA THR A 297 -18.70 -9.95 2.04
C THR A 297 -17.56 -10.71 2.69
N GLU A 298 -16.72 -11.36 1.90
CA GLU A 298 -15.55 -12.10 2.38
C GLU A 298 -14.52 -11.18 3.04
N ALA A 299 -14.28 -10.00 2.46
CA ALA A 299 -13.40 -8.99 3.07
C ALA A 299 -13.84 -8.61 4.50
N ARG A 300 -15.15 -8.54 4.76
CA ARG A 300 -15.70 -8.26 6.10
C ARG A 300 -15.59 -9.45 7.04
N LEU A 301 -15.78 -10.67 6.53
CA LEU A 301 -15.60 -11.89 7.32
C LEU A 301 -14.13 -12.03 7.72
N LEU A 302 -13.21 -11.84 6.79
CA LEU A 302 -11.77 -11.80 7.03
C LEU A 302 -11.39 -10.84 8.16
N GLY A 303 -11.86 -9.59 8.10
CA GLY A 303 -11.60 -8.59 9.14
C GLY A 303 -12.14 -9.00 10.52
N LYS A 304 -13.35 -9.57 10.56
CA LYS A 304 -13.97 -10.07 11.81
C LYS A 304 -13.21 -11.27 12.39
N ASP A 305 -12.93 -12.26 11.55
CA ASP A 305 -12.27 -13.51 11.95
C ASP A 305 -10.85 -13.25 12.41
N TRP A 306 -10.14 -12.32 11.74
CA TRP A 306 -8.83 -11.85 12.18
C TRP A 306 -8.91 -11.24 13.59
N LEU A 307 -9.85 -10.31 13.83
CA LEU A 307 -10.01 -9.66 15.13
C LEU A 307 -10.32 -10.68 16.23
N ILE A 308 -11.26 -11.60 15.97
CA ILE A 308 -11.62 -12.67 16.91
C ILE A 308 -10.39 -13.53 17.23
N SER A 309 -9.62 -13.92 16.21
CA SER A 309 -8.44 -14.78 16.38
C SER A 309 -7.35 -14.12 17.25
N VAL A 310 -7.09 -12.83 17.05
CA VAL A 310 -6.10 -12.08 17.84
C VAL A 310 -6.55 -11.92 19.29
N LEU A 311 -7.81 -11.55 19.52
CA LEU A 311 -8.32 -11.37 20.88
C LEU A 311 -8.40 -12.70 21.64
N HIS A 312 -8.86 -13.76 20.97
CA HIS A 312 -8.95 -15.09 21.55
C HIS A 312 -7.57 -15.68 21.89
N SER A 313 -6.59 -15.57 21.00
CA SER A 313 -5.22 -16.05 21.26
C SER A 313 -4.53 -15.29 22.39
N THR A 314 -4.77 -13.98 22.50
CA THR A 314 -4.24 -13.18 23.62
C THR A 314 -4.92 -13.56 24.93
N TYR A 315 -6.25 -13.75 24.92
CA TYR A 315 -7.01 -14.19 26.09
C TYR A 315 -6.52 -15.53 26.63
N ILE A 316 -6.32 -16.53 25.75
CA ILE A 316 -5.80 -17.85 26.16
C ILE A 316 -4.42 -17.73 26.82
N SER A 317 -3.51 -16.95 26.23
CA SER A 317 -2.18 -16.76 26.81
C SER A 317 -2.24 -16.10 28.18
N ALA A 318 -3.08 -15.09 28.33
CA ALA A 318 -3.25 -14.40 29.60
C ALA A 318 -3.84 -15.33 30.67
N HIS A 319 -4.78 -16.19 30.29
CA HIS A 319 -5.35 -17.20 31.17
C HIS A 319 -4.33 -18.25 31.62
N ASN A 320 -3.49 -18.74 30.70
CA ASN A 320 -2.45 -19.72 31.01
C ASN A 320 -1.46 -19.17 32.05
N ILE A 321 -1.03 -17.91 31.89
CA ILE A 321 -0.10 -17.28 32.83
C ILE A 321 -0.76 -17.09 34.21
N LEU A 322 -2.04 -16.73 34.26
CA LEU A 322 -2.78 -16.67 35.51
C LEU A 322 -2.88 -18.05 36.19
N GLN A 323 -3.08 -19.13 35.42
CA GLN A 323 -3.06 -20.49 35.97
C GLN A 323 -1.68 -20.88 36.50
N GLU A 324 -0.60 -20.54 35.79
CA GLU A 324 0.78 -20.78 36.24
C GLU A 324 1.06 -20.07 37.57
N ILE A 325 0.62 -18.81 37.71
CA ILE A 325 0.76 -18.05 38.96
C ILE A 325 -0.01 -18.73 40.10
N LYS A 326 -1.25 -19.18 39.85
CA LYS A 326 -2.07 -19.90 40.83
C LYS A 326 -1.47 -21.23 41.25
N ASN A 327 -0.94 -22.00 40.30
CA ASN A 327 -0.35 -23.31 40.54
C ASN A 327 1.01 -23.21 41.25
N SER A 328 1.77 -22.15 40.97
CA SER A 328 3.09 -21.92 41.57
C SER A 328 3.00 -21.46 43.03
N ARG A 329 1.81 -21.14 43.57
CA ARG A 329 1.69 -20.52 44.90
C ARG A 329 0.63 -21.15 45.80
N SER A 330 1.03 -21.31 47.06
CA SER A 330 0.20 -21.66 48.22
C SER A 330 -0.26 -20.46 49.06
N PHE A 331 0.14 -19.22 48.72
CA PHE A 331 -0.24 -17.99 49.43
C PHE A 331 -0.59 -16.84 48.46
N PRO A 332 -1.71 -16.10 48.69
CA PRO A 332 -2.18 -15.06 47.77
C PRO A 332 -1.63 -13.66 48.08
N GLY A 333 -1.42 -12.86 47.03
CA GLY A 333 -1.55 -11.40 47.08
C GLY A 333 -0.27 -10.60 47.36
N THR A 334 0.71 -10.63 46.46
CA THR A 334 1.79 -9.62 46.47
C THR A 334 1.54 -8.56 45.41
N ASP A 335 1.89 -7.30 45.69
CA ASP A 335 1.78 -6.16 44.74
C ASP A 335 2.44 -6.44 43.37
N ALA A 336 3.46 -7.32 43.36
CA ALA A 336 4.12 -7.77 42.14
C ALA A 336 3.20 -8.58 41.21
N ASP A 337 2.27 -9.35 41.74
CA ASP A 337 1.34 -10.16 40.94
C ASP A 337 0.26 -9.28 40.33
N GLU A 338 -0.23 -8.30 41.08
CA GLU A 338 -1.17 -7.32 40.57
C GLU A 338 -0.52 -6.50 39.45
N ALA A 339 0.75 -6.09 39.62
CA ALA A 339 1.52 -5.44 38.58
C ALA A 339 1.74 -6.34 37.34
N MET A 340 1.97 -7.65 37.53
CA MET A 340 2.08 -8.60 36.41
C MET A 340 0.76 -8.80 35.68
N LEU A 341 -0.38 -8.74 36.39
CA LEU A 341 -1.72 -8.96 35.83
C LEU A 341 -2.35 -7.70 35.24
N ARG A 342 -1.81 -6.51 35.55
CA ARG A 342 -2.15 -5.26 34.86
C ARG A 342 -1.83 -5.39 33.35
N ASN A 343 -2.68 -4.80 32.52
CA ASN A 343 -2.57 -4.81 31.05
C ASN A 343 -2.73 -6.20 30.39
N ARG A 344 -3.51 -7.09 31.01
CA ARG A 344 -3.83 -8.42 30.47
C ARG A 344 -5.33 -8.58 30.30
N LEU A 345 -5.72 -9.46 29.37
CA LEU A 345 -7.12 -9.81 29.11
C LEU A 345 -7.67 -10.80 30.15
N VAL A 346 -7.53 -10.51 31.44
CA VAL A 346 -8.03 -11.38 32.51
C VAL A 346 -8.75 -10.57 33.57
N ASN A 347 -9.88 -11.08 34.05
CA ASN A 347 -10.60 -10.49 35.17
C ASN A 347 -9.87 -10.85 36.46
N ASN A 348 -9.10 -9.92 37.01
CA ASN A 348 -8.46 -10.18 38.29
C ASN A 348 -9.41 -9.89 39.47
N GLU A 349 -10.27 -8.85 39.39
CA GLU A 349 -11.01 -8.35 40.56
C GLU A 349 -12.36 -7.66 40.25
N SER A 350 -13.17 -8.20 39.34
CA SER A 350 -14.60 -7.85 39.14
C SER A 350 -14.94 -6.44 38.60
N THR A 351 -13.97 -5.59 38.26
CA THR A 351 -14.26 -4.25 37.69
C THR A 351 -14.69 -4.27 36.23
N LEU A 352 -14.21 -5.23 35.45
CA LEU A 352 -14.53 -5.36 34.02
C LEU A 352 -15.60 -6.42 33.80
N SER A 353 -16.63 -6.08 33.02
CA SER A 353 -17.62 -7.07 32.59
C SER A 353 -17.00 -8.05 31.59
N ASN A 354 -17.62 -9.22 31.41
CA ASN A 354 -17.19 -10.16 30.36
C ASN A 354 -17.17 -9.51 28.97
N ARG A 355 -18.09 -8.56 28.71
CA ARG A 355 -18.12 -7.80 27.47
C ARG A 355 -16.89 -6.90 27.34
N ASP A 356 -16.48 -6.23 28.40
CA ASP A 356 -15.32 -5.34 28.37
C ASP A 356 -14.02 -6.11 28.15
N ILE A 357 -13.93 -7.32 28.72
CA ILE A 357 -12.79 -8.22 28.48
C ILE A 357 -12.76 -8.66 27.01
N LEU A 358 -13.91 -9.02 26.43
CA LEU A 358 -14.01 -9.38 25.01
C LEU A 358 -13.71 -8.21 24.07
N LEU A 359 -13.93 -6.97 24.52
CA LEU A 359 -13.56 -5.75 23.79
C LEU A 359 -12.14 -5.26 24.11
N ALA A 360 -11.37 -6.07 24.85
CA ALA A 360 -10.01 -5.77 25.25
C ALA A 360 -9.84 -4.46 26.05
N CYS A 361 -10.89 -3.98 26.72
CA CYS A 361 -10.87 -2.72 27.48
C CYS A 361 -9.84 -2.71 28.64
N GLY A 362 -9.34 -3.87 29.06
CA GLY A 362 -8.28 -4.00 30.07
C GLY A 362 -6.85 -3.99 29.51
N HIS A 363 -6.67 -3.83 28.19
CA HIS A 363 -5.38 -3.88 27.52
C HIS A 363 -5.14 -2.61 26.69
N ASP A 364 -4.06 -1.90 26.97
CA ASP A 364 -3.79 -0.55 26.44
C ASP A 364 -3.72 -0.53 24.92
N ARG A 365 -3.02 -1.51 24.32
CA ARG A 365 -2.84 -1.62 22.87
C ARG A 365 -4.01 -2.30 22.16
N LEU A 366 -4.60 -3.34 22.76
CA LEU A 366 -5.64 -4.14 22.09
C LEU A 366 -7.03 -3.50 22.16
N SER A 367 -7.30 -2.64 23.14
CA SER A 367 -8.59 -1.94 23.27
C SER A 367 -8.96 -1.09 22.04
N ALA A 368 -7.97 -0.63 21.28
CA ALA A 368 -8.18 0.13 20.05
C ALA A 368 -8.57 -0.74 18.85
N LEU A 369 -8.25 -2.04 18.84
CA LEU A 369 -8.42 -2.91 17.67
C LEU A 369 -9.88 -3.06 17.21
N PRO A 370 -10.88 -3.24 18.10
CA PRO A 370 -12.27 -3.32 17.66
C PRO A 370 -12.74 -2.05 16.95
N LEU A 371 -12.34 -0.88 17.46
CA LEU A 371 -12.68 0.40 16.85
C LEU A 371 -11.96 0.59 15.52
N LEU A 372 -10.67 0.28 15.47
CA LEU A 372 -9.86 0.33 14.24
C LEU A 372 -10.45 -0.58 13.15
N MET A 373 -10.77 -1.83 13.47
CA MET A 373 -11.39 -2.76 12.53
C MET A 373 -12.76 -2.26 12.07
N PHE A 374 -13.57 -1.72 12.99
CA PHE A 374 -14.84 -1.10 12.62
C PHE A 374 -14.65 0.06 11.66
N SER A 375 -13.72 0.98 11.93
CA SER A 375 -13.41 2.12 11.06
C SER A 375 -12.94 1.69 9.68
N LEU A 376 -12.06 0.69 9.60
CA LEU A 376 -11.62 0.10 8.34
C LEU A 376 -12.81 -0.42 7.54
N LEU A 377 -13.67 -1.25 8.14
CA LEU A 377 -14.81 -1.85 7.43
C LEU A 377 -15.91 -0.84 7.07
N GLN A 378 -15.93 0.34 7.69
CA GLN A 378 -16.89 1.41 7.42
C GLN A 378 -16.35 2.54 6.54
N CYS A 379 -15.07 2.49 6.15
CA CYS A 379 -14.49 3.49 5.25
C CYS A 379 -15.18 3.45 3.87
N ASP A 380 -15.06 4.55 3.12
CA ASP A 380 -15.73 4.71 1.84
C ASP A 380 -15.31 3.66 0.81
N ALA A 381 -14.14 3.02 0.96
CA ALA A 381 -13.72 1.90 0.12
C ALA A 381 -14.60 0.64 0.33
N PHE A 382 -15.00 0.32 1.57
CA PHE A 382 -15.62 -0.97 1.92
C PHE A 382 -17.07 -0.89 2.40
N ARG A 383 -17.62 0.31 2.61
CA ARG A 383 -18.98 0.51 3.16
C ARG A 383 -20.05 -0.22 2.33
N SER A 384 -21.07 -0.81 2.94
CA SER A 384 -22.16 -1.47 2.19
C SER A 384 -23.10 -0.45 1.55
N SER A 385 -23.72 -0.84 0.43
CA SER A 385 -24.67 0.00 -0.34
C SER A 385 -26.04 0.18 0.32
N GLY A 386 -26.25 -0.34 1.54
CA GLY A 386 -27.56 -0.38 2.21
C GLY A 386 -27.82 0.74 3.20
N GLY A 387 -26.88 1.67 3.39
CA GLY A 387 -26.99 2.79 4.32
C GLY A 387 -27.50 4.09 3.67
N PRO A 388 -27.76 5.14 4.48
CA PRO A 388 -28.11 6.48 3.97
C PRO A 388 -27.00 7.12 3.14
N PHE A 389 -25.77 6.61 3.25
CA PHE A 389 -24.63 7.01 2.44
C PHE A 389 -24.14 5.81 1.63
N ASN A 390 -24.24 5.90 0.30
CA ASN A 390 -23.79 4.88 -0.63
C ASN A 390 -22.79 5.50 -1.62
N PRO A 391 -21.48 5.36 -1.38
CA PRO A 391 -20.47 5.93 -2.27
C PRO A 391 -20.55 5.25 -3.65
N SER A 392 -20.42 6.05 -4.70
CA SER A 392 -20.36 5.53 -6.07
C SER A 392 -19.16 4.60 -6.26
N PRO A 393 -19.17 3.69 -7.26
CA PRO A 393 -18.02 2.84 -7.58
C PRO A 393 -16.71 3.62 -7.79
N ASP A 394 -16.79 4.80 -8.42
CA ASP A 394 -15.63 5.67 -8.63
C ASP A 394 -15.12 6.27 -7.32
N ALA A 395 -16.03 6.71 -6.44
CA ALA A 395 -15.65 7.23 -5.12
C ALA A 395 -14.98 6.15 -4.26
N ARG A 396 -15.49 4.91 -4.31
CA ARG A 396 -14.88 3.74 -3.64
C ARG A 396 -13.48 3.47 -4.17
N SER A 397 -13.33 3.45 -5.49
CA SER A 397 -12.05 3.20 -6.14
C SER A 397 -11.02 4.29 -5.85
N ALA A 398 -11.46 5.57 -5.86
CA ALA A 398 -10.62 6.70 -5.51
C ALA A 398 -10.17 6.65 -4.05
N ALA A 399 -11.10 6.38 -3.12
CA ALA A 399 -10.78 6.19 -1.71
C ALA A 399 -9.82 5.01 -1.53
N ALA A 400 -10.07 3.90 -2.22
CA ALA A 400 -9.25 2.71 -2.11
C ALA A 400 -7.80 2.95 -2.58
N CYS A 401 -7.64 3.63 -3.72
CA CYS A 401 -6.34 4.00 -4.27
C CYS A 401 -5.59 5.01 -3.38
N ALA A 402 -6.31 5.99 -2.80
CA ALA A 402 -5.71 6.97 -1.92
C ALA A 402 -5.20 6.32 -0.64
N LEU A 403 -6.03 5.51 0.01
CA LEU A 403 -5.68 4.78 1.24
C LEU A 403 -4.51 3.80 1.03
N ALA A 404 -4.40 3.19 -0.15
CA ALA A 404 -3.36 2.21 -0.46
C ALA A 404 -1.93 2.79 -0.59
N VAL A 405 -1.76 4.12 -0.62
CA VAL A 405 -0.44 4.76 -0.75
C VAL A 405 -0.07 5.64 0.44
N MET A 406 -0.98 5.81 1.40
CA MET A 406 -0.76 6.67 2.57
C MET A 406 0.24 6.06 3.54
N SER A 407 1.04 6.94 4.16
CA SER A 407 1.83 6.56 5.34
C SER A 407 0.91 6.13 6.48
N PRO A 408 1.36 5.23 7.39
CA PRO A 408 0.56 4.81 8.54
C PRO A 408 0.04 5.99 9.37
N SER A 409 0.87 7.01 9.56
CA SER A 409 0.51 8.21 10.33
C SER A 409 -0.53 9.11 9.66
N THR A 410 -0.61 9.08 8.32
CA THR A 410 -1.63 9.79 7.54
C THR A 410 -2.91 8.96 7.51
N PHE A 411 -2.77 7.66 7.27
CA PHE A 411 -3.85 6.69 7.24
C PHE A 411 -4.64 6.70 8.55
N ALA A 412 -3.96 6.71 9.70
CA ALA A 412 -4.61 6.70 11.02
C ALA A 412 -5.44 7.97 11.33
N LYS A 413 -5.26 9.06 10.58
CA LYS A 413 -6.03 10.30 10.74
C LYS A 413 -7.31 10.33 9.89
N CYS A 414 -7.40 9.45 8.89
CA CYS A 414 -8.56 9.29 8.02
C CYS A 414 -9.60 8.38 8.69
#